data_AF-A0A3B9CU17-F1
#
_entry.id   AF-A0A3B9CU17-F1
#
_cell.length_a   1.000
_cell.length_b   1.000
_cell.length_c   1.000
_cell.angle_alpha   90.00
_cell.angle_beta   90.00
_cell.angle_gamma   90.00
#
_symmetry.space_group_name_H-M   'P 1'
#
loop_
_entity.id
_entity.type
_entity.pdbx_description
1 polymer ?
#
loop_
_entity_poly.entity_id
_entity_poly.type
_entity_poly.pdbx_seq_one_letter_code
_entity_poly.pdbx_strand_id
1 'polypeptide(L)'
;MDEATFLKQIRLSFDDDELRLVYADWLEEQGRIEAELVRLEIGLCTMPVDDPARLGTETEFSRLTAGIDEHWKHQVLRVGPPRDDGDYCLCLNQKSELRFHRETQDTECDAWHQLLELIEKARRNGDHEFSPLEEIDDGHRIITLPPEIGMLKDVRRLHLYGSRLRMIPPEIGEMASLEQFFPYTSYQLHWFPWEITRCRKLADSGVSTRALYGNQRTRVGFPQLGSYASLGLTSPRAKRPCSVCRKPFKDKGEFRVWISRGVATDVIPMLVNACSMRCVEQLPRPAKNHISHVHRGGNVIQPPTWG
;
A
#
# COMPACT_ATOMS: atom_id res chain seq x y z
N MET A 1 -18.33 9.73 24.54
CA MET A 1 -17.38 8.85 23.83
C MET A 1 -16.04 9.55 23.87
N ASP A 2 -14.93 8.84 24.08
CA ASP A 2 -13.59 9.45 24.08
C ASP A 2 -12.97 9.43 22.68
N GLU A 3 -11.93 10.24 22.46
CA GLU A 3 -11.25 10.36 21.16
C GLU A 3 -10.62 9.02 20.74
N ALA A 4 -10.07 8.26 21.69
CA ALA A 4 -9.45 6.98 21.42
C ALA A 4 -10.43 5.97 20.79
N THR A 5 -11.70 5.98 21.25
CA THR A 5 -12.76 5.15 20.66
C THR A 5 -13.08 5.57 19.23
N PHE A 6 -13.21 6.88 18.98
CA PHE A 6 -13.42 7.40 17.63
C PHE A 6 -12.28 7.04 16.68
N LEU A 7 -11.03 7.28 17.09
CA LEU A 7 -9.86 6.97 16.30
C LEU A 7 -9.78 5.46 16.01
N LYS A 8 -10.10 4.60 16.97
CA LYS A 8 -10.20 3.15 16.74
C LYS A 8 -11.27 2.78 15.71
N GLN A 9 -12.45 3.37 15.79
CA GLN A 9 -13.53 3.12 14.83
C GLN A 9 -13.17 3.63 13.43
N ILE A 10 -12.58 4.82 13.34
CA ILE A 10 -12.09 5.40 12.09
C ILE A 10 -11.00 4.51 11.48
N ARG A 11 -10.11 3.93 12.28
CA ARG A 11 -9.12 2.94 11.79
C ARG A 11 -9.77 1.68 11.23
N LEU A 12 -10.90 1.24 11.81
CA LEU A 12 -11.64 0.05 11.37
C LEU A 12 -12.52 0.33 10.13
N SER A 13 -13.00 1.56 9.96
CA SER A 13 -13.93 1.97 8.90
C SER A 13 -13.51 3.30 8.27
N PHE A 14 -12.29 3.39 7.72
CA PHE A 14 -11.68 4.68 7.35
C PHE A 14 -12.35 5.42 6.18
N ASP A 15 -13.09 4.70 5.33
CA ASP A 15 -13.85 5.28 4.22
C ASP A 15 -15.29 5.65 4.60
N ASP A 16 -15.68 5.41 5.85
CA ASP A 16 -17.01 5.76 6.34
C ASP A 16 -17.08 7.27 6.63
N ASP A 17 -17.50 8.03 5.61
CA ASP A 17 -17.69 9.47 5.72
C ASP A 17 -18.72 9.84 6.78
N GLU A 18 -19.73 9.02 7.06
CA GLU A 18 -20.71 9.29 8.11
C GLU A 18 -20.04 9.23 9.48
N LEU A 19 -19.27 8.17 9.77
CA LEU A 19 -18.50 8.05 11.01
C LEU A 19 -17.49 9.21 11.17
N ARG A 20 -16.82 9.59 10.08
CA ARG A 20 -15.83 10.69 10.09
C ARG A 20 -16.49 12.04 10.32
N LEU A 21 -17.68 12.28 9.78
CA LEU A 21 -18.45 13.50 10.04
C LEU A 21 -18.93 13.55 11.48
N VAL A 22 -19.38 12.43 12.06
CA VAL A 22 -19.72 12.35 13.49
C VAL A 22 -18.50 12.68 14.36
N TYR A 23 -17.31 12.19 13.98
CA TYR A 23 -16.08 12.56 14.66
C TYR A 23 -15.72 14.04 14.49
N ALA A 24 -15.95 14.63 13.32
CA ALA A 24 -15.77 16.06 13.09
C ALA A 24 -16.71 16.91 13.96
N ASP A 25 -17.98 16.51 14.10
CA ASP A 25 -18.94 17.17 15.00
C ASP A 25 -18.43 17.12 16.45
N TRP A 26 -17.93 15.96 16.88
CA TRP A 26 -17.35 15.81 18.21
C TRP A 26 -16.12 16.71 18.43
N LEU A 27 -15.21 16.81 17.45
CA LEU A 27 -14.04 17.70 17.51
C LEU A 27 -14.45 19.17 17.60
N GLU A 28 -15.50 19.57 16.86
CA GLU A 28 -16.02 20.93 16.86
C GLU A 28 -16.61 21.32 18.22
N GLU A 29 -17.31 20.40 18.89
CA GLU A 29 -17.77 20.60 20.27
C GLU A 29 -16.61 20.83 21.26
N GLN A 30 -15.41 20.30 20.96
CA GLN A 30 -14.19 20.55 21.73
C GLN A 30 -13.43 21.82 21.28
N GLY A 31 -13.94 22.56 20.29
CA GLY A 31 -13.31 23.76 19.73
C GLY A 31 -12.05 23.48 18.92
N ARG A 32 -11.92 22.27 18.36
CA ARG A 32 -10.73 21.81 17.63
C ARG A 32 -10.83 22.10 16.14
N ILE A 33 -9.80 22.73 15.58
CA ILE A 33 -9.73 23.10 14.15
C ILE A 33 -9.65 21.86 13.24
N GLU A 34 -9.24 20.73 13.80
CA GLU A 34 -9.25 19.41 13.18
C GLU A 34 -10.61 19.02 12.62
N ALA A 35 -11.72 19.49 13.21
CA ALA A 35 -13.06 19.27 12.69
C ALA A 35 -13.23 19.81 11.26
N GLU A 36 -12.73 21.03 11.02
CA GLU A 36 -12.78 21.68 9.72
C GLU A 36 -11.91 20.94 8.69
N LEU A 37 -10.76 20.43 9.13
CA LEU A 37 -9.89 19.63 8.28
C LEU A 37 -10.53 18.33 7.80
N VAL A 38 -11.23 17.62 8.68
CA VAL A 38 -11.96 16.39 8.28
C VAL A 38 -13.00 16.71 7.22
N ARG A 39 -13.77 17.79 7.40
CA ARG A 39 -14.81 18.19 6.43
C ARG A 39 -14.24 18.68 5.10
N LEU A 40 -13.16 19.46 5.13
CA LEU A 40 -12.45 19.89 3.93
C LEU A 40 -11.87 18.70 3.15
N GLU A 41 -11.29 17.72 3.85
CA GLU A 41 -10.78 16.49 3.24
C GLU A 41 -11.90 15.68 2.55
N ILE A 42 -13.02 15.45 3.24
CA ILE A 42 -14.20 14.78 2.67
C ILE A 42 -14.71 15.55 1.45
N GLY A 43 -14.78 16.88 1.54
CA GLY A 43 -15.12 17.75 0.42
C GLY A 43 -14.18 17.58 -0.76
N LEU A 44 -12.86 17.63 -0.54
CA LEU A 44 -11.85 17.46 -1.59
C LEU A 44 -11.90 16.08 -2.27
N CYS A 45 -12.25 15.03 -1.51
CA CYS A 45 -12.44 13.68 -2.03
C CYS A 45 -13.68 13.53 -2.93
N THR A 46 -14.72 14.32 -2.67
CA THR A 46 -16.00 14.29 -3.40
C THR A 46 -16.07 15.31 -4.55
N MET A 47 -15.29 16.39 -4.49
CA MET A 47 -15.25 17.44 -5.52
C MET A 47 -14.66 16.95 -6.87
N PRO A 48 -15.27 17.33 -8.01
CA PRO A 48 -14.65 17.19 -9.33
C PRO A 48 -13.29 17.89 -9.41
N VAL A 49 -12.36 17.36 -10.22
CA VAL A 49 -11.00 17.93 -10.39
C VAL A 49 -11.05 19.32 -11.03
N ASP A 50 -12.04 19.56 -11.88
CA ASP A 50 -12.32 20.78 -12.61
C ASP A 50 -13.24 21.74 -11.86
N ASP A 51 -13.60 21.40 -10.61
CA ASP A 51 -14.39 22.28 -9.77
C ASP A 51 -13.63 23.58 -9.51
N PRO A 52 -14.18 24.75 -9.86
CA PRO A 52 -13.49 26.03 -9.70
C PRO A 52 -13.18 26.36 -8.24
N ALA A 53 -13.89 25.77 -7.27
CA ALA A 53 -13.62 25.94 -5.85
C ALA A 53 -12.45 25.07 -5.36
N ARG A 54 -12.10 24.01 -6.10
CA ARG A 54 -11.13 23.00 -5.66
C ARG A 54 -9.79 23.58 -5.27
N LEU A 55 -9.21 24.47 -6.09
CA LEU A 55 -7.92 25.08 -5.80
C LEU A 55 -7.96 25.90 -4.50
N GLY A 56 -9.06 26.61 -4.25
CA GLY A 56 -9.28 27.34 -3.01
C GLY A 56 -9.36 26.40 -1.81
N THR A 57 -10.12 25.31 -1.95
CA THR A 57 -10.25 24.27 -0.91
C THR A 57 -8.92 23.55 -0.63
N GLU A 58 -8.12 23.24 -1.66
CA GLU A 58 -6.79 22.62 -1.50
C GLU A 58 -5.81 23.57 -0.81
N THR A 59 -5.86 24.87 -1.15
CA THR A 59 -5.05 25.91 -0.51
C THR A 59 -5.41 26.04 0.96
N GLU A 60 -6.71 26.08 1.28
CA GLU A 60 -7.19 26.21 2.66
C GLU A 60 -6.89 24.96 3.48
N PHE A 61 -7.09 23.78 2.91
CA PHE A 61 -6.71 22.51 3.52
C PHE A 61 -5.20 22.46 3.83
N SER A 62 -4.36 22.90 2.90
CA SER A 62 -2.90 22.98 3.11
C SER A 62 -2.53 23.98 4.22
N ARG A 63 -3.21 25.12 4.27
CA ARG A 63 -3.02 26.14 5.32
C ARG A 63 -3.36 25.60 6.71
N LEU A 64 -4.52 24.95 6.85
CA LEU A 64 -5.00 24.43 8.13
C LEU A 64 -4.19 23.21 8.60
N THR A 65 -3.74 22.37 7.67
CA THR A 65 -2.92 21.19 8.03
C THR A 65 -1.53 21.57 8.53
N ALA A 66 -0.97 22.74 8.20
CA ALA A 66 0.41 23.11 8.58
C ALA A 66 0.68 23.07 10.10
N GLY A 67 -0.32 23.35 10.94
CA GLY A 67 -0.19 23.41 12.40
C GLY A 67 -0.66 22.17 13.15
N ILE A 68 -1.16 21.14 12.45
CA ILE A 68 -1.69 19.94 13.09
C ILE A 68 -0.61 18.89 13.28
N ASP A 69 -0.73 18.13 14.37
CA ASP A 69 0.11 16.98 14.66
C ASP A 69 0.08 15.94 13.53
N GLU A 70 1.25 15.50 13.06
CA GLU A 70 1.35 14.54 11.95
C GLU A 70 0.77 13.17 12.33
N HIS A 71 0.91 12.74 13.59
CA HIS A 71 0.38 11.46 14.04
C HIS A 71 -1.16 11.45 14.01
N TRP A 72 -1.80 12.57 14.34
CA TRP A 72 -3.24 12.75 14.17
C TRP A 72 -3.64 12.75 12.68
N LYS A 73 -2.92 13.49 11.82
CA LYS A 73 -3.22 13.53 10.37
C LYS A 73 -3.21 12.15 9.75
N HIS A 74 -2.23 11.32 10.09
CA HIS A 74 -2.10 9.95 9.59
C HIS A 74 -3.23 9.03 10.04
N GLN A 75 -3.80 9.30 11.21
CA GLN A 75 -4.91 8.53 11.71
C GLN A 75 -6.23 8.91 11.09
N VAL A 76 -6.38 10.17 10.64
CA VAL A 76 -7.69 10.75 10.31
C VAL A 76 -7.81 11.18 8.85
N LEU A 77 -6.80 11.76 8.19
CA LEU A 77 -6.95 12.35 6.85
C LEU A 77 -6.59 11.35 5.72
N ARG A 78 -7.45 11.19 4.70
CA ARG A 78 -7.14 10.35 3.50
C ARG A 78 -6.24 11.06 2.50
N VAL A 79 -6.35 12.38 2.41
CA VAL A 79 -5.54 13.21 1.53
C VAL A 79 -4.63 14.05 2.41
N GLY A 80 -3.32 13.86 2.30
CA GLY A 80 -2.35 14.82 2.86
C GLY A 80 -2.19 16.01 1.92
N PRO A 81 -1.81 17.20 2.40
CA PRO A 81 -1.31 18.24 1.49
C PRO A 81 -0.16 17.65 0.65
N PRO A 82 0.07 18.15 -0.58
CA PRO A 82 1.33 17.89 -1.27
C PRO A 82 2.43 18.42 -0.36
N ARG A 83 3.25 17.52 0.15
CA ARG A 83 4.23 17.89 1.17
C ARG A 83 5.35 18.69 0.51
N ASP A 84 5.71 19.80 1.14
CA ASP A 84 6.79 20.70 0.72
C ASP A 84 8.17 20.22 1.25
N ASP A 85 8.25 18.99 1.76
CA ASP A 85 9.46 18.35 2.31
C ASP A 85 10.23 17.50 1.27
N GLY A 86 9.85 17.57 -0.01
CA GLY A 86 10.46 16.76 -1.06
C GLY A 86 10.02 15.29 -1.05
N ASP A 87 8.98 14.94 -0.28
CA ASP A 87 8.38 13.60 -0.20
C ASP A 87 7.32 13.36 -1.31
N TYR A 88 7.49 14.01 -2.46
CA TYR A 88 6.81 13.59 -3.68
C TYR A 88 7.35 12.22 -4.07
N CYS A 89 6.50 11.20 -3.97
CA CYS A 89 6.82 9.94 -4.61
C CYS A 89 7.02 10.18 -6.11
N LEU A 90 8.27 10.14 -6.59
CA LEU A 90 8.61 10.25 -8.01
C LEU A 90 8.06 9.08 -8.84
N CYS A 91 7.37 8.15 -8.19
CA CYS A 91 6.70 7.03 -8.81
C CYS A 91 5.59 7.47 -9.75
N LEU A 92 4.79 8.50 -9.45
CA LEU A 92 3.71 8.95 -10.33
C LEU A 92 4.04 10.32 -10.91
N ASN A 93 4.40 10.37 -12.20
CA ASN A 93 4.65 11.65 -12.86
C ASN A 93 3.35 12.34 -13.29
N GLN A 94 3.43 13.62 -13.68
CA GLN A 94 2.29 14.42 -14.16
C GLN A 94 1.55 13.80 -15.37
N LYS A 95 2.12 12.77 -16.03
CA LYS A 95 1.50 12.03 -17.14
C LYS A 95 0.89 10.69 -16.71
N SER A 96 0.75 10.44 -15.40
CA SER A 96 0.27 9.18 -14.83
C SER A 96 1.13 7.94 -15.18
N GLU A 97 2.38 8.15 -15.60
CA GLU A 97 3.32 7.04 -15.80
C GLU A 97 3.89 6.64 -14.44
N LEU A 98 3.51 5.44 -14.00
CA LEU A 98 4.04 4.86 -12.78
C LEU A 98 5.47 4.33 -12.99
N ARG A 99 6.38 4.62 -12.08
CA ARG A 99 7.77 4.14 -12.05
C ARG A 99 8.03 3.34 -10.78
N PHE A 100 9.04 2.46 -10.83
CA PHE A 100 9.53 1.81 -9.62
C PHE A 100 10.13 2.85 -8.67
N HIS A 101 9.76 2.73 -7.39
CA HIS A 101 10.49 3.33 -6.28
C HIS A 101 11.97 2.94 -6.38
N ARG A 102 12.86 3.91 -6.17
CA ARG A 102 14.33 3.74 -6.22
C ARG A 102 14.96 3.80 -4.83
N GLU A 103 14.19 4.22 -3.86
CA GLU A 103 14.59 4.42 -2.48
C GLU A 103 14.85 3.07 -1.83
N THR A 104 15.90 3.05 -1.02
CA THR A 104 16.30 1.88 -0.26
C THR A 104 15.97 2.16 1.20
N GLN A 105 15.40 1.18 1.87
CA GLN A 105 15.14 1.26 3.29
C GLN A 105 16.45 1.46 4.05
N ASP A 106 16.49 2.48 4.90
CA ASP A 106 17.55 2.64 5.89
C ASP A 106 17.37 1.56 6.95
N THR A 107 18.28 0.58 6.95
CA THR A 107 18.25 -0.57 7.88
C THR A 107 19.00 -0.31 9.17
N GLU A 108 19.67 0.85 9.28
CA GLU A 108 20.45 1.23 10.46
C GLU A 108 19.69 2.25 11.34
N CYS A 109 18.46 2.63 10.96
CA CYS A 109 17.66 3.55 11.75
C CYS A 109 16.96 2.86 12.93
N ASP A 110 16.74 3.62 14.00
CA ASP A 110 16.09 3.11 15.22
C ASP A 110 14.71 2.51 14.92
N ALA A 111 13.91 3.16 14.07
CA ALA A 111 12.59 2.65 13.67
C ALA A 111 12.67 1.24 13.03
N TRP A 112 13.71 0.96 12.24
CA TRP A 112 13.91 -0.34 11.61
C TRP A 112 14.29 -1.40 12.65
N HIS A 113 15.18 -1.07 13.58
CA HIS A 113 15.54 -1.96 14.67
C HIS A 113 14.36 -2.27 15.59
N GLN A 114 13.54 -1.25 15.93
CA GLN A 114 12.29 -1.45 16.68
C GLN A 114 11.33 -2.40 15.96
N LEU A 115 11.15 -2.25 14.64
CA LEU A 115 10.32 -3.16 13.85
C LEU A 115 10.82 -4.61 13.91
N LEU A 116 12.13 -4.83 13.80
CA LEU A 116 12.73 -6.16 13.91
C LEU A 116 12.51 -6.76 15.31
N GLU A 117 12.65 -5.96 16.37
CA GLU A 117 12.38 -6.39 17.74
C GLU A 117 10.92 -6.76 17.97
N LEU A 118 9.98 -5.98 17.43
CA LEU A 118 8.54 -6.27 17.50
C LEU A 118 8.18 -7.56 16.77
N ILE A 119 8.76 -7.80 15.58
CA ILE A 119 8.57 -9.06 14.85
C ILE A 119 9.06 -10.24 15.69
N GLU A 120 10.25 -10.14 16.26
CA GLU A 120 10.82 -11.23 17.04
C GLU A 120 10.04 -11.47 18.35
N LYS A 121 9.57 -10.40 19.00
CA LYS A 121 8.66 -10.47 20.15
C LYS A 121 7.35 -11.19 19.79
N ALA A 122 6.69 -10.76 18.72
CA ALA A 122 5.45 -11.37 18.26
C ALA A 122 5.61 -12.85 17.91
N ARG A 123 6.73 -13.19 17.27
CA ARG A 123 7.10 -14.58 16.98
C ARG A 123 7.29 -15.42 18.24
N ARG A 124 8.00 -14.91 19.25
CA ARG A 124 8.25 -15.62 20.51
C ARG A 124 6.96 -15.84 21.30
N ASN A 125 6.08 -14.85 21.30
CA ASN A 125 4.81 -14.90 22.04
C ASN A 125 3.74 -15.73 21.33
N GLY A 126 3.88 -15.94 20.01
CA GLY A 126 2.84 -16.59 19.19
C GLY A 126 1.63 -15.67 18.99
N ASP A 127 1.86 -14.38 18.86
CA ASP A 127 0.78 -13.39 18.74
C ASP A 127 -0.07 -13.64 17.50
N HIS A 128 -1.39 -13.51 17.64
CA HIS A 128 -2.34 -13.70 16.55
C HIS A 128 -2.63 -12.41 15.77
N GLU A 129 -2.17 -11.27 16.28
CA GLU A 129 -2.37 -9.96 15.71
C GLU A 129 -1.06 -9.19 15.75
N PHE A 130 -0.75 -8.47 14.68
CA PHE A 130 0.47 -7.70 14.56
C PHE A 130 0.18 -6.34 13.94
N SER A 131 0.43 -5.27 14.71
CA SER A 131 0.23 -3.87 14.32
C SER A 131 1.43 -3.01 14.75
N PRO A 132 2.62 -3.24 14.13
CA PRO A 132 3.87 -2.72 14.67
C PRO A 132 4.00 -1.20 14.57
N LEU A 133 3.31 -0.58 13.62
CA LEU A 133 3.51 0.84 13.30
C LEU A 133 2.90 1.78 14.33
N GLU A 134 2.00 1.30 15.19
CA GLU A 134 1.49 2.06 16.33
C GLU A 134 2.52 2.10 17.48
N GLU A 135 3.44 1.14 17.53
CA GLU A 135 4.44 0.99 18.60
C GLU A 135 5.82 1.55 18.23
N ILE A 136 6.05 1.89 16.96
CA ILE A 136 7.36 2.36 16.47
C ILE A 136 7.42 3.88 16.50
N ASP A 137 8.38 4.41 17.26
CA ASP A 137 8.75 5.81 17.17
C ASP A 137 9.28 6.12 15.77
N ASP A 138 8.78 7.20 15.16
CA ASP A 138 9.21 7.61 13.83
C ASP A 138 8.95 6.55 12.73
N GLY A 139 7.90 5.73 12.90
CA GLY A 139 7.55 4.62 12.01
C GLY A 139 7.31 4.99 10.55
N HIS A 140 7.24 6.27 10.23
CA HIS A 140 7.17 6.76 8.87
C HIS A 140 8.45 6.58 8.05
N ARG A 141 9.59 6.30 8.71
CA ARG A 141 10.85 5.91 8.05
C ARG A 141 10.82 4.48 7.52
N ILE A 142 9.77 3.71 7.83
CA ILE A 142 9.55 2.36 7.31
C ILE A 142 8.83 2.44 5.96
N ILE A 143 9.58 2.22 4.88
CA ILE A 143 9.09 2.22 3.50
C ILE A 143 8.92 0.81 2.91
N THR A 144 9.38 -0.23 3.61
CA THR A 144 9.13 -1.65 3.29
C THR A 144 9.09 -2.46 4.59
N LEU A 145 8.47 -3.64 4.57
CA LEU A 145 8.65 -4.60 5.67
C LEU A 145 9.95 -5.41 5.47
N PRO A 146 10.59 -5.86 6.57
CA PRO A 146 11.73 -6.77 6.53
C PRO A 146 11.32 -8.20 6.11
N PRO A 147 12.21 -8.99 5.49
CA PRO A 147 11.99 -10.42 5.19
C PRO A 147 11.53 -11.25 6.41
N GLU A 148 11.95 -10.85 7.60
CA GLU A 148 11.63 -11.45 8.90
C GLU A 148 10.12 -11.49 9.18
N ILE A 149 9.29 -10.68 8.50
CA ILE A 149 7.83 -10.77 8.59
C ILE A 149 7.31 -12.18 8.28
N GLY A 150 8.00 -12.91 7.38
CA GLY A 150 7.67 -14.28 7.03
C GLY A 150 7.85 -15.29 8.19
N MET A 151 8.50 -14.89 9.29
CA MET A 151 8.65 -15.71 10.49
C MET A 151 7.40 -15.75 11.36
N LEU A 152 6.46 -14.80 11.18
CA LEU A 152 5.21 -14.70 11.94
C LEU A 152 4.18 -15.74 11.47
N LYS A 153 4.39 -17.01 11.84
CA LYS A 153 3.54 -18.15 11.41
C LYS A 153 2.17 -18.20 12.11
N ASP A 154 2.05 -17.59 13.28
CA ASP A 154 0.85 -17.64 14.12
C ASP A 154 -0.05 -16.41 13.98
N VAL A 155 0.48 -15.33 13.39
CA VAL A 155 -0.26 -14.09 13.12
C VAL A 155 -1.36 -14.36 12.11
N ARG A 156 -2.59 -14.03 12.49
CA ARG A 156 -3.80 -14.12 11.68
C ARG A 156 -4.24 -12.77 11.14
N ARG A 157 -3.99 -11.69 11.89
CA ARG A 157 -4.35 -10.33 11.50
C ARG A 157 -3.10 -9.46 11.41
N LEU A 158 -2.83 -8.93 10.22
CA LEU A 158 -1.73 -8.00 9.98
C LEU A 158 -2.29 -6.62 9.66
N HIS A 159 -2.11 -5.68 10.59
CA HIS A 159 -2.53 -4.29 10.47
C HIS A 159 -1.30 -3.43 10.16
N LEU A 160 -1.33 -2.74 9.02
CA LEU A 160 -0.29 -1.83 8.55
C LEU A 160 -0.91 -0.48 8.17
N TYR A 161 -1.96 -0.12 8.91
CA TYR A 161 -2.69 1.11 8.70
C TYR A 161 -1.79 2.34 8.93
N GLY A 162 -1.93 3.36 8.10
CA GLY A 162 -1.16 4.61 8.23
C GLY A 162 0.32 4.49 7.82
N SER A 163 0.71 3.35 7.23
CA SER A 163 2.09 3.14 6.82
C SER A 163 2.48 3.95 5.59
N ARG A 164 3.78 4.23 5.45
CA ARG A 164 4.37 4.77 4.21
C ARG A 164 5.01 3.67 3.37
N LEU A 165 4.50 2.44 3.49
CA LEU A 165 5.02 1.30 2.75
C LEU A 165 4.87 1.55 1.25
N ARG A 166 5.97 1.31 0.56
CA ARG A 166 6.11 1.39 -0.89
C ARG A 166 6.11 -0.01 -1.51
N MET A 167 6.51 -1.00 -0.72
CA MET A 167 6.63 -2.40 -1.10
C MET A 167 6.27 -3.33 0.06
N ILE A 168 5.70 -4.48 -0.29
CA ILE A 168 5.56 -5.63 0.60
C ILE A 168 6.59 -6.68 0.15
N PRO A 169 7.40 -7.25 1.06
CA PRO A 169 8.41 -8.25 0.71
C PRO A 169 7.74 -9.58 0.31
N PRO A 170 8.36 -10.37 -0.58
CA PRO A 170 7.82 -11.67 -1.00
C PRO A 170 7.65 -12.68 0.17
N GLU A 171 8.38 -12.50 1.26
CA GLU A 171 8.28 -13.30 2.48
C GLU A 171 6.91 -13.20 3.17
N ILE A 172 6.05 -12.23 2.82
CA ILE A 172 4.64 -12.22 3.24
C ILE A 172 3.95 -13.55 2.93
N GLY A 173 4.30 -14.18 1.80
CA GLY A 173 3.74 -15.46 1.36
C GLY A 173 4.06 -16.64 2.29
N GLU A 174 4.94 -16.44 3.26
CA GLU A 174 5.34 -17.43 4.24
C GLU A 174 4.53 -17.31 5.55
N MET A 175 3.70 -16.28 5.75
CA MET A 175 2.81 -16.15 6.91
C MET A 175 1.63 -17.14 6.82
N ALA A 176 1.86 -18.36 7.29
CA ALA A 176 0.97 -19.51 7.07
C ALA A 176 -0.43 -19.38 7.70
N SER A 177 -0.58 -18.58 8.76
CA SER A 177 -1.85 -18.36 9.45
C SER A 177 -2.55 -17.06 9.09
N LEU A 178 -2.01 -16.26 8.18
CA LEU A 178 -2.57 -14.96 7.83
C LEU A 178 -3.98 -15.12 7.24
N GLU A 179 -4.97 -14.53 7.91
CA GLU A 179 -6.39 -14.57 7.57
C GLU A 179 -6.89 -13.19 7.11
N GLN A 180 -6.33 -12.12 7.68
CA GLN A 180 -6.71 -10.74 7.37
C GLN A 180 -5.48 -9.85 7.15
N PHE A 181 -5.50 -9.06 6.08
CA PHE A 181 -4.38 -8.20 5.70
C PHE A 181 -4.85 -6.77 5.37
N PHE A 182 -4.44 -5.81 6.19
CA PHE A 182 -4.89 -4.43 6.09
C PHE A 182 -3.70 -3.46 5.93
N PRO A 183 -3.16 -3.32 4.69
CA PRO A 183 -2.20 -2.26 4.35
C PRO A 183 -2.86 -0.92 4.04
N TYR A 184 -4.17 -0.80 4.28
CA TYR A 184 -4.98 0.37 3.97
C TYR A 184 -4.35 1.69 4.47
N THR A 185 -4.52 2.76 3.67
CA THR A 185 -3.83 4.09 3.68
C THR A 185 -2.34 4.14 3.31
N SER A 186 -1.74 3.04 2.85
CA SER A 186 -0.40 3.06 2.22
C SER A 186 -0.48 3.60 0.79
N TYR A 187 -0.67 4.90 0.60
CA TYR A 187 -0.87 5.51 -0.74
C TYR A 187 0.32 5.37 -1.70
N GLN A 188 1.49 4.99 -1.19
CA GLN A 188 2.68 4.73 -1.99
C GLN A 188 2.84 3.24 -2.37
N LEU A 189 1.96 2.37 -1.87
CA LEU A 189 1.93 0.94 -2.18
C LEU A 189 1.09 0.71 -3.43
N HIS A 190 1.77 0.56 -4.57
CA HIS A 190 1.12 0.49 -5.87
C HIS A 190 0.93 -0.94 -6.40
N TRP A 191 1.63 -1.91 -5.83
CA TRP A 191 1.55 -3.32 -6.21
C TRP A 191 2.03 -4.23 -5.09
N PHE A 192 1.70 -5.52 -5.21
CA PHE A 192 2.05 -6.55 -4.25
C PHE A 192 3.00 -7.59 -4.87
N PRO A 193 3.77 -8.31 -4.05
CA PRO A 193 4.49 -9.49 -4.51
C PRO A 193 3.47 -10.59 -4.85
N TRP A 194 3.69 -11.34 -5.94
CA TRP A 194 2.89 -12.52 -6.29
C TRP A 194 2.75 -13.51 -5.12
N GLU A 195 3.76 -13.56 -4.27
CA GLU A 195 3.87 -14.43 -3.12
C GLU A 195 2.73 -14.29 -2.11
N ILE A 196 2.00 -13.16 -2.08
CA ILE A 196 0.81 -13.00 -1.24
C ILE A 196 -0.26 -14.07 -1.53
N THR A 197 -0.30 -14.62 -2.75
CA THR A 197 -1.19 -15.74 -3.14
C THR A 197 -0.88 -17.05 -2.42
N ARG A 198 0.24 -17.13 -1.70
CA ARG A 198 0.66 -18.28 -0.89
C ARG A 198 0.04 -18.27 0.50
N CYS A 199 -0.47 -17.14 0.98
CA CYS A 199 -1.24 -17.05 2.21
C CYS A 199 -2.60 -17.74 2.01
N ARG A 200 -2.65 -19.06 2.20
CA ARG A 200 -3.82 -19.89 1.84
C ARG A 200 -5.05 -19.62 2.70
N LYS A 201 -4.87 -19.05 3.89
CA LYS A 201 -5.96 -18.69 4.80
C LYS A 201 -6.43 -17.25 4.62
N LEU A 202 -5.74 -16.45 3.80
CA LEU A 202 -6.05 -15.04 3.61
C LEU A 202 -7.43 -14.93 2.95
N ALA A 203 -8.40 -14.49 3.74
CA ALA A 203 -9.81 -14.45 3.38
C ALA A 203 -10.34 -13.02 3.33
N ASP A 204 -9.75 -12.11 4.11
CA ASP A 204 -10.13 -10.72 4.16
C ASP A 204 -8.93 -9.80 3.91
N SER A 205 -9.17 -8.72 3.19
CA SER A 205 -8.20 -7.68 2.93
C SER A 205 -8.87 -6.32 2.89
N GLY A 206 -8.13 -5.29 3.33
CA GLY A 206 -8.50 -3.90 3.10
C GLY A 206 -7.38 -3.22 2.34
N VAL A 207 -7.50 -3.20 1.02
CA VAL A 207 -6.55 -2.50 0.15
C VAL A 207 -7.26 -1.40 -0.61
N SER A 208 -6.68 -0.20 -0.63
CA SER A 208 -7.25 0.89 -1.42
C SER A 208 -7.09 0.62 -2.91
N THR A 209 -8.13 0.11 -3.56
CA THR A 209 -8.18 -0.09 -5.02
C THR A 209 -7.96 1.24 -5.77
N ARG A 210 -8.39 2.35 -5.17
CA ARG A 210 -8.12 3.71 -5.69
C ARG A 210 -6.64 4.07 -5.68
N ALA A 211 -5.88 3.67 -4.65
CA ALA A 211 -4.43 3.86 -4.63
C ALA A 211 -3.72 2.99 -5.68
N LEU A 212 -4.22 1.77 -5.91
CA LEU A 212 -3.60 0.82 -6.84
C LEU A 212 -3.88 1.12 -8.32
N TYR A 213 -5.14 1.44 -8.64
CA TYR A 213 -5.61 1.55 -10.02
C TYR A 213 -6.04 2.97 -10.39
N GLY A 214 -6.16 3.87 -9.42
CA GLY A 214 -6.80 5.15 -9.60
C GLY A 214 -8.32 5.04 -9.73
N ASN A 215 -8.96 6.16 -10.05
CA ASN A 215 -10.37 6.20 -10.40
C ASN A 215 -10.55 6.35 -11.93
N GLN A 216 -11.78 6.59 -12.40
CA GLN A 216 -12.06 6.77 -13.83
C GLN A 216 -11.24 7.90 -14.48
N ARG A 217 -10.86 8.92 -13.72
CA ARG A 217 -10.11 10.10 -14.15
C ARG A 217 -8.60 9.97 -13.92
N THR A 218 -8.18 9.26 -12.86
CA THR A 218 -6.77 9.17 -12.42
C THR A 218 -6.19 7.78 -12.60
N ARG A 219 -6.55 7.08 -13.69
CA ARG A 219 -6.09 5.71 -13.93
C ARG A 219 -4.57 5.63 -13.84
N VAL A 220 -4.11 4.80 -12.92
CA VAL A 220 -2.68 4.61 -12.67
C VAL A 220 -2.15 3.61 -13.68
N GLY A 221 -1.12 3.96 -14.45
CA GLY A 221 -0.46 3.02 -15.34
C GLY A 221 0.32 1.94 -14.58
N PHE A 222 0.84 0.95 -15.29
CA PHE A 222 1.77 -0.02 -14.71
C PHE A 222 3.19 0.32 -15.14
N PRO A 223 4.19 0.25 -14.24
CA PRO A 223 5.57 0.50 -14.63
C PRO A 223 6.02 -0.43 -15.75
N GLN A 224 6.65 0.14 -16.77
CA GLN A 224 7.22 -0.63 -17.87
C GLN A 224 8.31 -1.55 -17.30
N LEU A 225 8.10 -2.86 -17.46
CA LEU A 225 9.08 -3.88 -17.15
C LEU A 225 10.06 -3.97 -18.33
N GLY A 226 11.33 -3.61 -18.10
CA GLY A 226 12.39 -3.67 -19.12
C GLY A 226 12.60 -5.09 -19.67
N SER A 227 13.08 -5.22 -20.91
CA SER A 227 13.54 -6.50 -21.47
C SER A 227 14.93 -6.88 -20.95
N TYR A 228 15.24 -8.17 -21.03
CA TYR A 228 16.49 -8.80 -20.61
C TYR A 228 17.72 -8.18 -21.28
N ALA A 229 18.38 -7.21 -20.64
CA ALA A 229 19.83 -6.92 -20.73
C ALA A 229 20.23 -5.57 -20.11
N SER A 230 19.35 -4.58 -20.03
CA SER A 230 19.79 -3.17 -19.96
C SER A 230 19.79 -2.51 -18.59
N LEU A 231 19.49 -3.23 -17.49
CA LEU A 231 19.40 -2.55 -16.19
C LEU A 231 20.63 -2.58 -15.31
N GLY A 232 21.76 -3.21 -15.66
CA GLY A 232 23.06 -2.98 -14.99
C GLY A 232 23.10 -3.01 -13.45
N LEU A 233 22.02 -3.44 -12.81
CA LEU A 233 21.80 -3.44 -11.38
C LEU A 233 21.97 -4.88 -10.97
N THR A 234 23.19 -5.20 -10.57
CA THR A 234 23.55 -6.37 -9.78
C THR A 234 22.92 -6.25 -8.39
N SER A 235 21.59 -6.34 -8.30
CA SER A 235 20.99 -6.89 -7.09
C SER A 235 21.27 -8.39 -7.11
N PRO A 236 21.65 -9.05 -5.99
CA PRO A 236 22.12 -10.43 -6.00
C PRO A 236 21.03 -11.38 -6.52
N ARG A 237 21.07 -11.64 -7.84
CA ARG A 237 20.13 -12.48 -8.62
C ARG A 237 20.00 -13.91 -8.09
N ALA A 238 20.90 -14.33 -7.20
CA ALA A 238 21.10 -15.72 -6.80
C ALA A 238 20.29 -16.19 -5.58
N LYS A 239 19.56 -15.32 -4.85
CA LYS A 239 18.93 -15.72 -3.57
C LYS A 239 17.41 -15.90 -3.58
N ARG A 240 16.67 -15.27 -4.50
CA ARG A 240 15.20 -15.33 -4.50
C ARG A 240 14.70 -16.49 -5.38
N PRO A 241 13.72 -17.29 -4.95
CA PRO A 241 13.14 -18.32 -5.80
C PRO A 241 12.14 -17.71 -6.81
N CYS A 242 11.86 -18.45 -7.88
CA CYS A 242 10.80 -18.10 -8.83
C CYS A 242 9.44 -17.95 -8.12
N SER A 243 8.71 -16.88 -8.42
CA SER A 243 7.38 -16.61 -7.84
C SER A 243 6.39 -17.75 -8.09
N VAL A 244 6.49 -18.43 -9.24
CA VAL A 244 5.57 -19.49 -9.68
C VAL A 244 6.01 -20.87 -9.21
N CYS A 245 7.20 -21.33 -9.62
CA CYS A 245 7.64 -22.71 -9.38
C CYS A 245 8.52 -22.88 -8.14
N ARG A 246 8.87 -21.78 -7.45
CA ARG A 246 9.75 -21.74 -6.26
C ARG A 246 11.18 -22.25 -6.46
N LYS A 247 11.59 -22.56 -7.69
CA LYS A 247 12.97 -22.98 -7.99
C LYS A 247 13.88 -21.74 -8.12
N PRO A 248 15.17 -21.86 -7.78
CA PRO A 248 16.15 -20.80 -8.03
C PRO A 248 16.18 -20.38 -9.50
N PHE A 249 16.49 -19.11 -9.77
CA PHE A 249 16.70 -18.65 -11.13
C PHE A 249 17.94 -19.30 -11.72
N LYS A 250 17.82 -19.69 -13.00
CA LYS A 250 18.96 -20.11 -13.81
C LYS A 250 19.53 -18.88 -14.53
N ASP A 251 20.74 -18.99 -15.09
CA ASP A 251 21.46 -17.89 -15.77
C ASP A 251 20.71 -17.23 -16.94
N LYS A 252 19.63 -17.86 -17.41
CA LYS A 252 18.77 -17.40 -18.53
C LYS A 252 17.87 -16.21 -18.19
N GLY A 253 17.85 -15.75 -16.95
CA GLY A 253 17.09 -14.58 -16.55
C GLY A 253 15.69 -14.84 -15.93
N GLU A 254 15.17 -13.81 -15.27
CA GLU A 254 13.88 -13.62 -14.60
C GLU A 254 12.82 -12.88 -15.46
N PHE A 255 11.85 -13.59 -16.00
CA PHE A 255 10.68 -13.04 -16.69
C PHE A 255 9.77 -12.29 -15.73
N ARG A 256 9.86 -10.95 -15.76
CA ARG A 256 9.00 -10.07 -14.96
C ARG A 256 7.72 -9.73 -15.73
N VAL A 257 6.58 -9.96 -15.09
CA VAL A 257 5.25 -9.65 -15.63
C VAL A 257 4.31 -9.13 -14.55
N TRP A 258 3.29 -8.40 -14.97
CA TRP A 258 2.19 -7.93 -14.14
C TRP A 258 0.97 -8.83 -14.33
N ILE A 259 0.24 -9.05 -13.23
CA ILE A 259 -1.08 -9.68 -13.25
C ILE A 259 -1.96 -9.09 -12.15
N SER A 260 -3.20 -8.73 -12.48
CA SER A 260 -4.21 -8.33 -11.49
C SER A 260 -5.13 -9.51 -11.19
N ARG A 261 -5.27 -9.90 -9.91
CA ARG A 261 -6.19 -10.97 -9.48
C ARG A 261 -6.80 -10.69 -8.12
N GLY A 262 -7.94 -11.33 -7.86
CA GLY A 262 -8.52 -11.42 -6.53
C GLY A 262 -7.59 -12.16 -5.57
N VAL A 263 -7.31 -11.53 -4.44
CA VAL A 263 -6.61 -12.07 -3.27
C VAL A 263 -7.44 -11.63 -2.07
N ALA A 264 -7.95 -12.59 -1.28
CA ALA A 264 -9.03 -12.31 -0.32
C ALA A 264 -10.20 -11.57 -0.99
N THR A 265 -10.59 -10.41 -0.45
CA THR A 265 -11.74 -9.60 -0.88
C THR A 265 -11.36 -8.60 -1.97
N ASP A 266 -10.07 -8.28 -2.14
CA ASP A 266 -9.61 -7.25 -3.08
C ASP A 266 -9.00 -7.83 -4.36
N VAL A 267 -9.14 -7.10 -5.47
CA VAL A 267 -8.36 -7.35 -6.68
C VAL A 267 -7.11 -6.51 -6.63
N ILE A 268 -5.92 -7.12 -6.60
CA ILE A 268 -4.65 -6.40 -6.46
C ILE A 268 -3.70 -6.65 -7.65
N PRO A 269 -2.92 -5.65 -8.07
CA PRO A 269 -1.88 -5.83 -9.08
C PRO A 269 -0.65 -6.47 -8.43
N MET A 270 -0.15 -7.53 -9.03
CA MET A 270 0.99 -8.28 -8.52
C MET A 270 2.14 -8.32 -9.52
N LEU A 271 3.35 -8.09 -9.00
CA LEU A 271 4.59 -8.33 -9.74
C LEU A 271 4.94 -9.82 -9.63
N VAL A 272 5.08 -10.48 -10.77
CA VAL A 272 5.54 -11.87 -10.85
C VAL A 272 6.96 -11.91 -11.39
N ASN A 273 7.84 -12.59 -10.66
CA ASN A 273 9.22 -12.85 -11.06
C ASN A 273 9.36 -14.34 -11.45
N ALA A 274 9.22 -14.64 -12.75
CA ALA A 274 9.16 -16.01 -13.26
C ALA A 274 10.51 -16.47 -13.84
N CYS A 275 10.93 -17.72 -13.62
CA CYS A 275 12.21 -18.21 -14.16
C CYS A 275 12.16 -18.64 -15.64
N SER A 276 10.98 -18.65 -16.26
CA SER A 276 10.77 -19.08 -17.66
C SER A 276 9.41 -18.61 -18.17
N MET A 277 9.24 -18.55 -19.50
CA MET A 277 7.92 -18.37 -20.12
C MET A 277 6.93 -19.45 -19.73
N ARG A 278 7.38 -20.70 -19.54
CA ARG A 278 6.53 -21.78 -19.02
C ARG A 278 5.92 -21.45 -17.65
N CYS A 279 6.67 -20.75 -16.78
CA CYS A 279 6.12 -20.27 -15.50
C CYS A 279 5.11 -19.14 -15.72
N VAL A 280 5.34 -18.25 -16.68
CA VAL A 280 4.38 -17.19 -17.03
C VAL A 280 3.08 -17.77 -17.57
N GLU A 281 3.15 -18.79 -18.43
CA GLU A 281 1.99 -19.50 -19.00
C GLU A 281 1.18 -20.29 -17.97
N GLN A 282 1.81 -20.66 -16.84
CA GLN A 282 1.13 -21.31 -15.72
C GLN A 282 0.37 -20.32 -14.82
N LEU A 283 0.52 -19.01 -15.05
CA LEU A 283 -0.23 -18.03 -14.28
C LEU A 283 -1.73 -18.20 -14.54
N PRO A 284 -2.56 -18.16 -13.49
CA PRO A 284 -4.01 -18.28 -13.63
C PRO A 284 -4.60 -17.05 -14.34
N ARG A 285 -5.85 -17.17 -14.80
CA ARG A 285 -6.54 -16.08 -15.50
C ARG A 285 -6.65 -14.82 -14.63
N PRO A 286 -6.32 -13.62 -15.16
CA PRO A 286 -6.52 -12.34 -14.46
C PRO A 286 -7.95 -12.14 -13.98
N ALA A 287 -8.15 -11.23 -13.03
CA ALA A 287 -9.48 -10.83 -12.59
C ALA A 287 -10.31 -10.29 -13.77
N LYS A 288 -11.61 -10.56 -13.73
CA LYS A 288 -12.56 -9.88 -14.62
C LYS A 288 -12.49 -8.37 -14.34
N ASN A 289 -12.85 -7.56 -15.32
CA ASN A 289 -13.00 -6.11 -15.16
C ASN A 289 -11.68 -5.35 -14.91
N HIS A 290 -10.54 -6.05 -15.03
CA HIS A 290 -9.18 -5.53 -14.99
C HIS A 290 -8.45 -5.97 -16.27
N ILE A 291 -7.17 -5.63 -16.42
CA ILE A 291 -6.39 -6.06 -17.59
C ILE A 291 -6.48 -7.58 -17.73
N SER A 292 -7.06 -8.03 -18.84
CA SER A 292 -7.53 -9.41 -19.03
C SER A 292 -6.43 -10.41 -19.39
N HIS A 293 -5.18 -9.96 -19.50
CA HIS A 293 -4.01 -10.75 -19.84
C HIS A 293 -2.81 -10.36 -18.98
N VAL A 294 -1.86 -11.28 -18.87
CA VAL A 294 -0.55 -10.99 -18.27
C VAL A 294 0.20 -10.00 -19.16
N HIS A 295 0.79 -8.94 -18.60
CA HIS A 295 1.36 -7.83 -19.38
C HIS A 295 2.68 -7.33 -18.79
N ARG A 296 3.37 -6.45 -19.52
CA ARG A 296 4.69 -5.90 -19.12
C ARG A 296 4.64 -4.44 -18.65
N GLY A 297 3.44 -3.90 -18.46
CA GLY A 297 3.23 -2.49 -18.13
C GLY A 297 3.54 -1.57 -19.30
N GLY A 298 3.76 -0.29 -19.03
CA GLY A 298 3.88 0.76 -20.04
C GLY A 298 2.52 1.16 -20.60
N ASN A 299 2.38 1.13 -21.93
CA ASN A 299 1.18 1.55 -22.67
C ASN A 299 0.01 0.55 -22.57
N VAL A 300 -0.25 0.01 -21.39
CA VAL A 300 -1.38 -0.88 -21.14
C VAL A 300 -2.53 -0.06 -20.57
N ILE A 301 -3.65 -0.07 -21.28
CA ILE A 301 -4.84 0.68 -20.89
C ILE A 301 -5.63 -0.16 -19.88
N GLN A 302 -5.79 0.35 -18.67
CA GLN A 302 -6.68 -0.27 -17.69
C GLN A 302 -8.13 -0.15 -18.18
N PRO A 303 -8.91 -1.24 -18.18
CA PRO A 303 -10.32 -1.17 -18.53
C PRO A 303 -11.06 -0.29 -17.52
N PRO A 304 -12.21 0.28 -17.92
CA PRO A 304 -13.00 1.05 -17.00
C PRO A 304 -13.42 0.24 -15.78
N THR A 305 -13.17 0.78 -14.60
CA THR A 305 -13.91 0.43 -13.38
C THR A 305 -15.36 0.79 -13.70
N TRP A 306 -16.18 -0.23 -14.00
CA TRP A 306 -17.58 -0.20 -14.50
C TRP A 306 -18.39 0.97 -13.90
N GLY A 307 -19.27 1.66 -14.64
CA GLY A 307 -20.32 1.09 -15.49
C GLY A 307 -21.54 0.92 -14.60
#